data_AF-A0A835HBM8-F1
#
_entry.id   AF-A0A835HBM8-F1
#
_cell.length_a   1.000
_cell.length_b   1.000
_cell.length_c   1.000
_cell.angle_alpha   90.00
_cell.angle_beta   90.00
_cell.angle_gamma   90.00
#
_symmetry.space_group_name_H-M   'P 1'
#
loop_
_entity.id
_entity.type
_entity.pdbx_description
1 polymer ?
#
loop_
_entity_poly.entity_id
_entity_poly.type
_entity_poly.pdbx_seq_one_letter_code
_entity_poly.pdbx_strand_id
1 'polypeptide(L)'
;MLWESRRCDTSVVMKTAMERKGVIVPRKEEFADNAIIAIKEEKITSPYQKVIDLFFYGEEYANTPTLADWKNAVAIRDLFKVYQDATKLFSGSQYVTSSAFCYQLSKILLVLKKCDSEPAFKLMYTSMRKKYDRYWKDVPLVLGLASCMDPRYKFTILELCVDLNYESEPQVVPNSELTFNQLKMKTYKTKLAELFEEYEKKMGNTEFGLNQPVPNSGDDDDIVFDLLLQRRASSSNTNKSDLQHYLEQPVIKVDKEPPFNVLDWWKTQEGTYPILSAMARDLLTSPVSTVPSESAFSASARVVSKYRSSLLPETIEALMCLKDYLS
;
A
#
# COMPACT_ATOMS: atom_id res chain seq x y z
N MET A 1 -23.50 -8.46 26.48
CA MET A 1 -22.86 -7.53 27.43
C MET A 1 -22.18 -6.43 26.63
N LEU A 2 -22.57 -5.19 26.89
CA LEU A 2 -22.22 -4.00 26.13
C LEU A 2 -20.81 -3.53 26.52
N TRP A 3 -19.85 -3.53 25.59
CA TRP A 3 -18.63 -2.74 25.75
C TRP A 3 -18.95 -1.33 25.26
N GLU A 4 -19.24 -0.43 26.20
CA GLU A 4 -19.28 1.01 25.94
C GLU A 4 -17.84 1.51 25.84
N SER A 5 -17.50 2.14 24.72
CA SER A 5 -16.34 3.01 24.62
C SER A 5 -16.60 4.25 25.46
N ARG A 6 -16.32 4.16 26.77
CA ARG A 6 -16.00 5.36 27.54
C ARG A 6 -14.60 5.75 27.12
N ARG A 7 -14.46 6.89 26.43
CA ARG A 7 -13.19 7.60 26.43
C ARG A 7 -12.82 7.77 27.90
N CYS A 8 -11.83 7.02 28.38
CA CYS A 8 -11.23 7.30 29.67
C CYS A 8 -10.66 8.71 29.57
N ASP A 9 -11.37 9.66 30.17
CA ASP A 9 -10.82 10.97 30.45
C ASP A 9 -9.57 10.72 31.31
N THR A 10 -8.40 10.84 30.69
CA THR A 10 -7.11 10.52 31.28
C THR A 10 -6.88 11.35 32.54
N SER A 11 -7.53 12.52 32.64
CA SER A 11 -7.52 13.37 33.84
C SER A 11 -8.21 12.70 35.03
N VAL A 12 -9.29 11.94 34.83
CA VAL A 12 -10.05 11.28 35.89
C VAL A 12 -9.35 10.01 36.37
N VAL A 13 -8.76 9.25 35.44
CA VAL A 13 -8.00 8.03 35.76
C VAL A 13 -6.71 8.37 36.52
N MET A 14 -5.99 9.42 36.10
CA MET A 14 -4.81 9.91 36.82
C MET A 14 -5.16 10.48 38.19
N LYS A 15 -6.24 11.28 38.31
CA LYS A 15 -6.67 11.85 39.60
C LYS A 15 -7.06 10.76 40.62
N THR A 16 -7.78 9.74 40.18
CA THR A 16 -8.17 8.60 41.04
C THR A 16 -6.97 7.76 41.47
N ALA A 17 -5.93 7.65 40.62
CA ALA A 17 -4.67 6.98 40.97
C ALA A 17 -3.81 7.80 41.96
N MET A 18 -3.85 9.13 41.87
CA MET A 18 -3.14 10.07 42.76
C MET A 18 -3.75 10.14 44.17
N GLU A 19 -5.09 10.19 44.28
CA GLU A 19 -5.80 10.20 45.57
C GLU A 19 -5.61 8.90 46.36
N ARG A 20 -5.47 7.75 45.67
CA ARG A 20 -5.21 6.44 46.30
C ARG A 20 -3.79 6.28 46.86
N LYS A 21 -2.84 7.14 46.49
CA LYS A 21 -1.44 7.09 46.95
C LYS A 21 -1.05 8.24 47.89
N GLY A 22 -1.99 9.09 48.30
CA GLY A 22 -1.75 10.13 49.29
C GLY A 22 -0.87 11.29 48.82
N VAL A 23 -0.75 11.50 47.50
CA VAL A 23 0.08 12.57 46.92
C VAL A 23 -0.72 13.87 46.83
N ILE A 24 -0.20 14.96 47.39
CA ILE A 24 -0.81 16.30 47.31
C ILE A 24 -0.50 16.90 45.94
N VAL A 25 -1.54 17.17 45.15
CA VAL A 25 -1.43 17.69 43.77
C VAL A 25 -1.16 19.20 43.79
N PRO A 26 -0.11 19.72 43.09
CA PRO A 26 0.09 21.16 42.90
C PRO A 26 -1.02 21.80 42.04
N ARG A 27 -1.24 23.13 42.15
CA ARG A 27 -2.36 23.82 41.48
C ARG A 27 -2.32 23.68 39.94
N LYS A 28 -3.51 23.43 39.39
CA LYS A 28 -3.86 23.01 38.02
C LYS A 28 -3.38 23.88 36.84
N GLU A 29 -3.05 25.15 37.03
CA GLU A 29 -3.06 26.12 35.92
C GLU A 29 -1.71 26.26 35.20
N GLU A 30 -0.57 26.34 35.91
CA GLU A 30 0.75 26.45 35.25
C GLU A 30 1.23 25.16 34.55
N PHE A 31 0.79 24.00 35.04
CA PHE A 31 1.22 22.70 34.50
C PHE A 31 0.47 22.34 33.21
N ALA A 32 -0.80 22.75 33.10
CA ALA A 32 -1.62 22.49 31.93
C ALA A 32 -1.13 23.29 30.72
N ASP A 33 -0.78 24.57 30.91
CA ASP A 33 -0.43 25.46 29.80
C ASP A 33 0.92 25.07 29.16
N ASN A 34 1.93 24.71 29.96
CA ASN A 34 3.22 24.26 29.45
C ASN A 34 3.15 22.88 28.75
N ALA A 35 2.31 21.98 29.25
CA ALA A 35 2.07 20.68 28.60
C ALA A 35 1.28 20.83 27.28
N ILE A 36 0.31 21.74 27.23
CA ILE A 36 -0.48 22.02 26.02
C ILE A 36 0.38 22.64 24.91
N ILE A 37 1.34 23.50 25.26
CA ILE A 37 2.30 24.08 24.30
C ILE A 37 3.22 22.99 23.74
N ALA A 38 3.76 22.11 24.60
CA ALA A 38 4.65 21.01 24.17
C ALA A 38 3.93 19.93 23.32
N ILE A 39 2.62 19.73 23.52
CA ILE A 39 1.80 18.77 22.76
C ILE A 39 1.43 19.29 21.36
N LYS A 40 1.34 20.61 21.17
CA LYS A 40 0.92 21.20 19.89
C LYS A 40 1.97 21.13 18.79
N GLU A 41 3.25 20.88 19.10
CA GLU A 41 4.33 21.04 18.10
C GLU A 41 5.10 19.78 17.69
N GLU A 42 4.92 18.60 18.32
CA GLU A 42 5.84 17.47 18.06
C GLU A 42 5.19 16.07 17.88
N LYS A 43 5.89 15.23 17.11
CA LYS A 43 5.52 13.84 16.79
C LYS A 43 5.41 12.98 18.05
N ILE A 44 4.24 12.33 18.17
CA ILE A 44 3.65 11.35 19.11
C ILE A 44 4.51 10.68 20.21
N THR A 45 5.83 10.62 20.19
CA THR A 45 6.64 10.17 21.35
C THR A 45 7.35 11.30 22.08
N SER A 46 7.75 12.37 21.38
CA SER A 46 8.44 13.52 21.99
C SER A 46 7.57 14.31 22.98
N PRO A 47 6.26 14.52 22.72
CA PRO A 47 5.41 15.25 23.67
C PRO A 47 5.26 14.53 25.01
N TYR A 48 5.09 13.20 24.99
CA TYR A 48 4.92 12.43 26.22
C TYR A 48 6.22 12.33 27.02
N GLN A 49 7.38 12.26 26.34
CA GLN A 49 8.67 12.30 27.02
C GLN A 49 8.83 13.61 27.80
N LYS A 50 8.64 14.77 27.16
CA LYS A 50 8.72 16.06 27.85
C LYS A 50 7.73 16.18 29.00
N VAL A 51 6.48 15.73 28.82
CA VAL A 51 5.45 15.76 29.87
C VAL A 51 5.81 14.84 31.04
N ILE A 52 6.33 13.65 30.76
CA ILE A 52 6.73 12.68 31.79
C ILE A 52 7.98 13.15 32.52
N ASP A 53 8.99 13.64 31.80
CA ASP A 53 10.22 14.17 32.37
C ASP A 53 9.95 15.40 33.26
N LEU A 54 9.00 16.28 32.86
CA LEU A 54 8.53 17.39 33.69
C LEU A 54 7.75 16.92 34.93
N PHE A 55 6.96 15.85 34.80
CA PHE A 55 6.18 15.30 35.90
C PHE A 55 7.06 14.64 36.98
N PHE A 56 8.20 14.07 36.59
CA PHE A 56 9.15 13.42 37.49
C PHE A 56 10.39 14.29 37.81
N TYR A 57 10.38 15.57 37.45
CA TYR A 57 11.50 16.48 37.69
C TYR A 57 11.72 16.70 39.19
N GLY A 58 12.87 16.27 39.72
CA GLY A 58 13.30 16.54 41.09
C GLY A 58 13.08 15.42 42.12
N GLU A 59 12.46 14.30 41.74
CA GLU A 59 12.30 13.14 42.63
C GLU A 59 12.68 11.84 41.89
N GLU A 60 13.65 11.08 42.43
CA GLU A 60 14.02 9.76 41.92
C GLU A 60 12.94 8.73 42.26
N TYR A 61 11.84 8.74 41.51
CA TYR A 61 10.87 7.66 41.58
C TYR A 61 11.45 6.40 40.94
N ALA A 62 11.45 5.30 41.70
CA ALA A 62 12.02 4.00 41.31
C ALA A 62 11.48 3.39 40.00
N ASN A 63 10.46 3.98 39.36
CA ASN A 63 9.81 3.48 38.15
C ASN A 63 9.77 4.52 37.00
N THR A 64 10.62 5.55 37.05
CA THR A 64 10.68 6.55 35.98
C THR A 64 11.34 5.96 34.73
N PRO A 65 10.78 6.13 33.52
CA PRO A 65 11.41 5.66 32.30
C PRO A 65 12.81 6.23 32.14
N THR A 66 13.78 5.35 31.87
CA THR A 66 15.16 5.74 31.63
C THR A 66 15.34 6.31 30.22
N LEU A 67 16.47 6.97 29.98
CA LEU A 67 16.85 7.38 28.61
C LEU A 67 16.89 6.19 27.64
N ALA A 68 17.27 4.99 28.13
CA ALA A 68 17.26 3.77 27.34
C ALA A 68 15.83 3.35 26.96
N ASP A 69 14.86 3.49 27.88
CA ASP A 69 13.44 3.19 27.62
C ASP A 69 12.86 4.12 26.55
N TRP A 70 13.22 5.40 26.58
CA TRP A 70 12.80 6.37 25.55
C TRP A 70 13.42 6.06 24.18
N LYS A 71 14.71 5.71 24.15
CA LYS A 71 15.38 5.27 22.92
C LYS A 71 14.70 4.01 22.34
N ASN A 72 14.35 3.08 23.21
CA ASN A 72 13.62 1.85 22.89
C ASN A 72 12.22 2.15 22.32
N ALA A 73 11.46 3.04 22.95
CA ALA A 73 10.14 3.45 22.48
C ALA A 73 10.19 4.12 21.10
N VAL A 74 11.21 4.95 20.84
CA VAL A 74 11.43 5.57 19.53
C VAL A 74 11.73 4.52 18.46
N ALA A 75 12.58 3.53 18.75
CA ALA A 75 12.89 2.44 17.83
C ALA A 75 11.64 1.62 17.47
N ILE A 76 10.81 1.28 18.46
CA ILE A 76 9.53 0.58 18.26
C ILE A 76 8.56 1.43 17.42
N ARG A 77 8.45 2.73 17.72
CA ARG A 77 7.59 3.66 16.95
C ARG A 77 7.99 3.65 15.48
N ASP A 78 9.27 3.79 15.19
CA ASP A 78 9.78 3.87 13.81
C ASP A 78 9.55 2.57 13.05
N LEU A 79 9.68 1.42 13.73
CA LEU A 79 9.27 0.12 13.19
C LEU A 79 7.79 0.11 12.82
N PHE A 80 6.90 0.45 13.75
CA PHE A 80 5.46 0.39 13.49
C PHE A 80 4.97 1.45 12.50
N LYS A 81 5.71 2.55 12.33
CA LYS A 81 5.36 3.60 11.37
C LYS A 81 5.31 3.08 9.93
N VAL A 82 6.24 2.22 9.51
CA VAL A 82 6.20 1.65 8.15
C VAL A 82 5.02 0.71 7.93
N TYR A 83 4.62 -0.04 8.96
CA TYR A 83 3.40 -0.86 8.90
C TYR A 83 2.15 0.02 8.84
N GLN A 84 2.07 1.05 9.67
CA GLN A 84 0.94 1.98 9.67
C GLN A 84 0.78 2.65 8.30
N ASP A 85 1.88 3.08 7.68
CA ASP A 85 1.85 3.71 6.36
C ASP A 85 1.40 2.72 5.27
N ALA A 86 1.91 1.48 5.30
CA ALA A 86 1.49 0.44 4.38
C ALA A 86 0.01 0.07 4.57
N THR A 87 -0.46 -0.07 5.81
CA THR A 87 -1.87 -0.38 6.11
C THR A 87 -2.79 0.73 5.63
N LYS A 88 -2.44 2.00 5.88
CA LYS A 88 -3.23 3.15 5.38
C LYS A 88 -3.31 3.17 3.86
N LEU A 89 -2.19 2.88 3.18
CA LEU A 89 -2.16 2.81 1.73
C LEU A 89 -3.01 1.66 1.18
N PHE A 90 -2.83 0.44 1.70
CA PHE A 90 -3.56 -0.73 1.22
C PHE A 90 -5.03 -0.78 1.63
N SER A 91 -5.43 0.05 2.58
CA SER A 91 -6.85 0.24 2.95
C SER A 91 -7.57 1.25 2.05
N GLY A 92 -6.88 1.87 1.10
CA GLY A 92 -7.50 2.76 0.11
C GLY A 92 -8.38 2.00 -0.88
N SER A 93 -9.51 2.60 -1.26
CA SER A 93 -10.42 2.06 -2.28
C SER A 93 -10.57 2.97 -3.51
N GLN A 94 -10.15 4.23 -3.43
CA GLN A 94 -10.32 5.24 -4.49
C GLN A 94 -9.09 5.37 -5.40
N TYR A 95 -8.06 4.55 -5.19
CA TYR A 95 -6.83 4.56 -5.97
C TYR A 95 -6.23 3.16 -6.03
N VAL A 96 -5.34 2.95 -6.99
CA VAL A 96 -4.64 1.68 -7.16
C VAL A 96 -3.72 1.40 -5.98
N THR A 97 -3.89 0.23 -5.36
CA THR A 97 -3.07 -0.21 -4.23
C THR A 97 -2.03 -1.26 -4.63
N SER A 98 -2.31 -2.08 -5.64
CA SER A 98 -1.48 -3.20 -6.09
C SER A 98 -0.14 -2.78 -6.68
N SER A 99 -0.06 -1.65 -7.38
CA SER A 99 1.21 -1.13 -7.92
C SER A 99 2.24 -0.80 -6.84
N ALA A 100 1.77 -0.41 -5.65
CA ALA A 100 2.62 -0.05 -4.53
C ALA A 100 3.00 -1.26 -3.65
N PHE A 101 2.51 -2.46 -3.98
CA PHE A 101 2.64 -3.65 -3.15
C PHE A 101 4.10 -3.99 -2.84
N CYS A 102 4.90 -4.25 -3.88
CA CYS A 102 6.33 -4.57 -3.70
C CYS A 102 7.07 -3.44 -2.99
N TYR A 103 6.76 -2.19 -3.31
CA TYR A 103 7.41 -1.03 -2.70
C TYR A 103 7.22 -0.95 -1.18
N GLN A 104 5.98 -1.11 -0.68
CA GLN A 104 5.76 -1.04 0.76
C GLN A 104 6.33 -2.27 1.49
N LEU A 105 6.27 -3.46 0.89
CA LEU A 105 6.88 -4.65 1.50
C LEU A 105 8.40 -4.56 1.57
N SER A 106 9.05 -4.07 0.52
CA SER A 106 10.50 -3.80 0.54
C SER A 106 10.86 -2.82 1.67
N LYS A 107 10.07 -1.75 1.88
CA LYS A 107 10.28 -0.83 3.02
C LYS A 107 10.17 -1.53 4.37
N ILE A 108 9.16 -2.37 4.56
CA ILE A 108 8.98 -3.14 5.80
C ILE A 108 10.18 -4.06 6.04
N LEU A 109 10.62 -4.79 5.02
CA LEU A 109 11.77 -5.70 5.10
C LEU A 109 13.08 -4.96 5.41
N LEU A 110 13.32 -3.81 4.80
CA LEU A 110 14.50 -2.99 5.07
C LEU A 110 14.54 -2.51 6.53
N VAL A 111 13.39 -2.10 7.08
CA VAL A 111 13.30 -1.71 8.49
C VAL A 111 13.52 -2.91 9.41
N LEU A 112 12.88 -4.06 9.14
CA LEU A 112 13.12 -5.29 9.89
C LEU A 112 14.59 -5.71 9.88
N LYS A 113 15.27 -5.58 8.74
CA LYS A 113 16.69 -5.89 8.59
C LYS A 113 17.57 -4.94 9.42
N LYS A 114 17.30 -3.64 9.38
CA LYS A 114 18.01 -2.65 10.21
C LYS A 114 17.82 -2.96 11.70
N CYS A 115 16.62 -3.38 12.06
CA CYS A 115 16.23 -3.73 13.42
C CYS A 115 16.92 -5.00 13.95
N ASP A 116 17.27 -5.98 13.10
CA ASP A 116 17.93 -7.22 13.53
C ASP A 116 19.31 -7.01 14.18
N SER A 117 19.92 -5.85 13.94
CA SER A 117 21.18 -5.45 14.57
C SER A 117 21.05 -4.97 16.03
N GLU A 118 19.83 -4.78 16.55
CA GLU A 118 19.57 -4.27 17.91
C GLU A 118 19.24 -5.43 18.88
N PRO A 119 20.14 -5.79 19.82
CA PRO A 119 19.97 -6.95 20.68
C PRO A 119 18.73 -6.90 21.56
N ALA A 120 18.35 -5.70 22.04
CA ALA A 120 17.22 -5.49 22.96
C ALA A 120 15.87 -5.98 22.39
N PHE A 121 15.75 -6.03 21.06
CA PHE A 121 14.51 -6.33 20.36
C PHE A 121 14.60 -7.54 19.43
N LYS A 122 15.72 -8.25 19.42
CA LYS A 122 15.97 -9.39 18.53
C LYS A 122 14.84 -10.43 18.55
N LEU A 123 14.30 -10.75 19.73
CA LEU A 123 13.17 -11.68 19.88
C LEU A 123 11.89 -11.16 19.21
N MET A 124 11.59 -9.87 19.39
CA MET A 124 10.44 -9.22 18.76
C MET A 124 10.58 -9.22 17.24
N TYR A 125 11.72 -8.77 16.72
CA TYR A 125 11.97 -8.72 15.27
C TYR A 125 11.98 -10.11 14.63
N THR A 126 12.58 -11.10 15.28
CA THR A 126 12.54 -12.50 14.82
C THR A 126 11.09 -13.01 14.74
N SER A 127 10.27 -12.72 15.74
CA SER A 127 8.85 -13.10 15.75
C SER A 127 8.07 -12.40 14.62
N MET A 128 8.32 -11.12 14.39
CA MET A 128 7.70 -10.35 13.30
C MET A 128 8.14 -10.85 11.93
N ARG A 129 9.43 -11.12 11.74
CA ARG A 129 9.97 -11.68 10.49
C ARG A 129 9.36 -13.05 10.19
N LYS A 130 9.29 -13.94 11.17
CA LYS A 130 8.63 -15.25 11.02
C LYS A 130 7.15 -15.14 10.59
N LYS A 131 6.42 -14.17 11.13
CA LYS A 131 5.03 -13.90 10.71
C LYS A 131 4.98 -13.38 9.28
N TYR A 132 5.85 -12.42 8.95
CA TYR A 132 5.97 -11.88 7.60
C TYR A 132 6.26 -13.01 6.58
N ASP A 133 7.26 -13.85 6.83
CA ASP A 133 7.67 -14.94 5.92
C ASP A 133 6.54 -15.96 5.71
N ARG A 134 5.69 -16.16 6.72
CA ARG A 134 4.49 -17.00 6.60
C ARG A 134 3.52 -16.42 5.59
N TYR A 135 3.18 -15.13 5.72
CA TYR A 135 2.23 -14.48 4.81
C TYR A 135 2.79 -14.31 3.40
N TRP A 136 4.10 -14.06 3.27
CA TRP A 136 4.75 -13.91 1.96
C TRP A 136 4.58 -15.13 1.07
N LYS A 137 4.54 -16.34 1.63
CA LYS A 137 4.35 -17.60 0.86
C LYS A 137 3.01 -17.67 0.15
N ASP A 138 2.00 -17.01 0.68
CA ASP A 138 0.63 -17.03 0.16
C ASP A 138 0.30 -15.80 -0.70
N VAL A 139 1.29 -14.93 -0.95
CA VAL A 139 1.08 -13.72 -1.74
C VAL A 139 0.75 -14.06 -3.19
N PRO A 140 -0.38 -13.56 -3.73
CA PRO A 140 -0.73 -13.77 -5.13
C PRO A 140 0.28 -13.17 -6.10
N LEU A 141 0.66 -13.95 -7.12
CA LEU A 141 1.57 -13.53 -8.20
C LEU A 141 1.12 -12.20 -8.85
N VAL A 142 -0.19 -11.99 -8.98
CA VAL A 142 -0.80 -10.81 -9.60
C VAL A 142 -0.32 -9.50 -8.97
N LEU A 143 -0.04 -9.47 -7.66
CA LEU A 143 0.43 -8.26 -6.98
C LEU A 143 1.88 -7.90 -7.38
N GLY A 144 2.71 -8.91 -7.65
CA GLY A 144 4.04 -8.69 -8.23
C GLY A 144 3.97 -8.21 -9.67
N LEU A 145 3.08 -8.79 -10.49
CA LEU A 145 2.86 -8.36 -11.88
C LEU A 145 2.32 -6.93 -11.96
N ALA A 146 1.34 -6.58 -11.11
CA ALA A 146 0.78 -5.24 -11.01
C ALA A 146 1.85 -4.20 -10.62
N SER A 147 2.79 -4.55 -9.73
CA SER A 147 3.91 -3.68 -9.38
C SER A 147 4.81 -3.35 -10.59
N CYS A 148 4.97 -4.30 -11.53
CA CYS A 148 5.73 -4.06 -12.76
C CYS A 148 5.01 -3.16 -13.78
N MET A 149 3.68 -3.04 -13.67
CA MET A 149 2.89 -2.12 -14.47
C MET A 149 2.97 -0.68 -13.94
N ASP A 150 3.72 -0.39 -12.88
CA ASP A 150 4.03 0.98 -12.49
C ASP A 150 5.26 1.50 -13.28
N PRO A 151 5.11 2.52 -14.14
CA PRO A 151 6.19 3.03 -14.97
C PRO A 151 7.32 3.68 -14.17
N ARG A 152 7.10 4.02 -12.88
CA ARG A 152 8.12 4.59 -11.99
C ARG A 152 9.13 3.55 -11.53
N TYR A 153 8.79 2.27 -11.59
CA TYR A 153 9.58 1.22 -10.97
C TYR A 153 9.81 -0.01 -11.86
N LYS A 154 8.82 -0.42 -12.67
CA LYS A 154 8.89 -1.59 -13.55
C LYS A 154 9.40 -2.85 -12.81
N PHE A 155 10.29 -3.63 -13.42
CA PHE A 155 10.89 -4.80 -12.78
C PHE A 155 11.82 -4.46 -11.62
N THR A 156 12.37 -3.24 -11.55
CA THR A 156 13.38 -2.88 -10.55
C THR A 156 12.85 -3.03 -9.12
N ILE A 157 11.59 -2.66 -8.86
CA ILE A 157 11.02 -2.83 -7.50
C ILE A 157 10.70 -4.28 -7.18
N LEU A 158 10.30 -5.07 -8.18
CA LEU A 158 10.05 -6.49 -8.00
C LEU A 158 11.36 -7.23 -7.73
N GLU A 159 12.44 -6.89 -8.43
CA GLU A 159 13.79 -7.43 -8.21
C GLU A 159 14.25 -7.13 -6.78
N LEU A 160 14.16 -5.88 -6.33
CA LEU A 160 14.47 -5.51 -4.94
C LEU A 160 13.61 -6.28 -3.92
N CYS A 161 12.31 -6.42 -4.20
CA CYS A 161 11.39 -7.15 -3.32
C CYS A 161 11.76 -8.63 -3.24
N VAL A 162 12.03 -9.29 -4.36
CA VAL A 162 12.50 -10.68 -4.41
C VAL A 162 13.82 -10.84 -3.66
N ASP A 163 14.78 -9.94 -3.90
CA ASP A 163 16.08 -9.98 -3.23
C ASP A 163 15.94 -9.92 -1.72
N LEU A 164 15.20 -8.94 -1.18
CA LEU A 164 14.99 -8.78 0.26
C LEU A 164 14.26 -9.96 0.92
N ASN A 165 13.34 -10.61 0.20
CA ASN A 165 12.59 -11.76 0.71
C ASN A 165 13.44 -13.03 0.79
N TYR A 166 14.39 -13.19 -0.13
CA TYR A 166 15.13 -14.44 -0.33
C TYR A 166 16.64 -14.30 -0.12
N GLU A 167 17.11 -13.25 0.57
CA GLU A 167 18.54 -13.04 0.86
C GLU A 167 19.22 -14.25 1.54
N SER A 168 18.46 -15.02 2.33
CA SER A 168 18.95 -16.19 3.05
C SER A 168 18.86 -17.51 2.26
N GLU A 169 18.26 -17.49 1.08
CA GLU A 169 18.14 -18.69 0.24
C GLU A 169 19.48 -19.04 -0.45
N PRO A 170 19.70 -20.31 -0.81
CA PRO A 170 20.90 -20.72 -1.52
C PRO A 170 21.08 -19.93 -2.81
N GLN A 171 22.29 -19.39 -2.99
CA GLN A 171 22.64 -18.67 -4.21
C GLN A 171 22.76 -19.59 -5.43
N VAL A 172 22.87 -20.91 -5.23
CA VAL A 172 22.91 -21.89 -6.32
C VAL A 172 21.77 -22.88 -6.12
N VAL A 173 20.89 -22.99 -7.11
CA VAL A 173 19.83 -24.00 -7.12
C VAL A 173 20.41 -25.31 -7.67
N PRO A 174 20.24 -26.46 -7.00
CA PRO A 174 20.70 -27.74 -7.52
C PRO A 174 20.15 -28.00 -8.93
N ASN A 175 21.02 -28.40 -9.85
CA ASN A 175 20.69 -28.67 -11.26
C ASN A 175 20.20 -27.44 -12.07
N SER A 176 20.55 -26.22 -11.65
CA SER A 176 20.30 -24.99 -12.42
C SER A 176 21.52 -24.08 -12.42
N GLU A 177 21.75 -23.38 -13.53
CA GLU A 177 22.74 -22.29 -13.63
C GLU A 177 22.26 -20.99 -12.96
N LEU A 178 20.99 -20.92 -12.54
CA LEU A 178 20.36 -19.72 -11.98
C LEU A 178 20.35 -19.75 -10.44
N THR A 179 20.50 -18.58 -9.84
CA THR A 179 20.23 -18.40 -8.40
C THR A 179 18.74 -18.51 -8.09
N PHE A 180 18.38 -18.73 -6.83
CA PHE A 180 16.96 -18.80 -6.43
C PHE A 180 16.19 -17.53 -6.83
N ASN A 181 16.79 -16.35 -6.62
CA ASN A 181 16.19 -15.06 -6.98
C ASN A 181 16.04 -14.91 -8.49
N GLN A 182 17.05 -15.32 -9.26
CA GLN A 182 16.98 -15.32 -10.72
C GLN A 182 15.88 -16.25 -11.23
N LEU A 183 15.70 -17.42 -10.62
CA LEU A 183 14.61 -18.34 -10.96
C LEU A 183 13.24 -17.71 -10.67
N LYS A 184 13.06 -17.09 -9.50
CA LYS A 184 11.84 -16.37 -9.16
C LYS A 184 11.55 -15.23 -10.13
N MET A 185 12.56 -14.42 -10.45
CA MET A 185 12.42 -13.34 -11.43
C MET A 185 12.10 -13.87 -12.83
N LYS A 186 12.71 -14.98 -13.24
CA LYS A 186 12.36 -15.67 -14.48
C LYS A 186 10.90 -16.10 -14.49
N THR A 187 10.39 -16.67 -13.39
CA THR A 187 8.96 -17.02 -13.26
C THR A 187 8.06 -15.80 -13.46
N TYR A 188 8.35 -14.67 -12.80
CA TYR A 188 7.56 -13.44 -12.98
C TYR A 188 7.61 -12.92 -14.41
N LYS A 189 8.80 -12.86 -15.03
CA LYS A 189 8.98 -12.39 -16.42
C LYS A 189 8.25 -13.30 -17.41
N THR A 190 8.36 -14.61 -17.26
CA THR A 190 7.63 -15.59 -18.09
C THR A 190 6.11 -15.45 -17.91
N LYS A 191 5.62 -15.35 -16.68
CA LYS A 191 4.17 -15.23 -16.42
C LYS A 191 3.59 -13.92 -16.95
N LEU A 192 4.36 -12.82 -16.91
CA LEU A 192 3.95 -11.56 -17.51
C LEU A 192 3.86 -11.67 -19.04
N ALA A 193 4.82 -12.33 -19.67
CA ALA A 193 4.84 -12.56 -21.12
C ALA A 193 3.69 -13.47 -21.56
N GLU A 194 3.46 -14.60 -20.87
CA GLU A 194 2.34 -15.51 -21.12
C GLU A 194 0.99 -14.77 -21.02
N LEU A 195 0.81 -13.95 -19.98
CA LEU A 195 -0.40 -13.14 -19.82
C LEU A 195 -0.56 -12.15 -20.97
N PHE A 196 0.52 -11.48 -21.38
CA PHE A 196 0.48 -10.54 -22.49
C PHE A 196 0.10 -11.24 -23.82
N GLU A 197 0.63 -12.42 -24.09
CA GLU A 197 0.24 -13.22 -25.27
C GLU A 197 -1.25 -13.59 -25.26
N GLU A 198 -1.85 -13.84 -24.09
CA GLU A 198 -3.29 -14.08 -23.97
C GLU A 198 -4.10 -12.83 -24.34
N TYR A 199 -3.63 -11.64 -23.94
CA TYR A 199 -4.24 -10.37 -24.33
C TYR A 199 -4.07 -10.09 -25.83
N GLU A 200 -2.91 -10.38 -26.41
CA GLU A 200 -2.68 -10.28 -27.85
C GLU A 200 -3.64 -11.15 -28.64
N LYS A 201 -3.85 -12.41 -28.22
CA LYS A 201 -4.82 -13.32 -28.86
C LYS A 201 -6.25 -12.80 -28.74
N LYS A 202 -6.62 -12.30 -27.56
CA LYS A 202 -7.98 -11.80 -27.30
C LYS A 202 -8.29 -10.54 -28.12
N MET A 203 -7.34 -9.62 -28.23
CA MET A 203 -7.51 -8.36 -28.95
C MET A 203 -7.27 -8.49 -30.45
N GLY A 204 -6.35 -9.34 -30.89
CA GLY A 204 -6.12 -9.64 -32.31
C GLY A 204 -7.32 -10.31 -32.99
N ASN A 205 -8.12 -11.07 -32.23
CA ASN A 205 -9.41 -11.60 -32.71
C ASN A 205 -10.53 -10.54 -32.71
N THR A 206 -10.29 -9.37 -32.12
CA THR A 206 -11.15 -8.21 -32.24
C THR A 206 -10.70 -7.43 -33.47
N GLU A 207 -10.72 -8.09 -34.64
CA GLU A 207 -10.72 -7.34 -35.89
C GLU A 207 -11.85 -6.32 -35.77
N PHE A 208 -11.51 -5.04 -35.87
CA PHE A 208 -12.48 -4.00 -36.12
C PHE A 208 -13.34 -4.49 -37.28
N GLY A 209 -14.59 -4.85 -36.99
CA GLY A 209 -15.59 -5.13 -38.00
C GLY A 209 -15.87 -3.86 -38.78
N LEU A 210 -14.99 -3.52 -39.72
CA LEU A 210 -15.22 -2.52 -40.76
C LEU A 210 -16.22 -3.03 -41.82
N ASN A 211 -16.97 -4.10 -41.53
CA ASN A 211 -18.08 -4.60 -42.35
C ASN A 211 -19.43 -3.97 -41.96
N GLN A 212 -19.44 -2.79 -41.34
CA GLN A 212 -20.66 -1.99 -41.33
C GLN A 212 -20.70 -1.15 -42.62
N PRO A 213 -21.77 -1.24 -43.42
CA PRO A 213 -21.94 -0.37 -44.57
C PRO A 213 -22.03 1.07 -44.07
N VAL A 214 -21.08 1.90 -44.52
CA VAL A 214 -21.00 3.32 -44.22
C VAL A 214 -22.34 3.99 -44.52
N PRO A 215 -23.02 4.63 -43.55
CA PRO A 215 -24.10 5.55 -43.86
C PRO A 215 -23.48 6.71 -44.62
N ASN A 216 -23.97 6.91 -45.84
CA ASN A 216 -23.56 7.98 -46.73
C ASN A 216 -23.98 9.34 -46.12
N SER A 217 -23.16 9.89 -45.25
CA SER A 217 -23.28 11.27 -44.76
C SER A 217 -21.90 11.89 -44.81
N GLY A 218 -21.74 12.82 -45.75
CA GLY A 218 -20.50 13.52 -45.99
C GLY A 218 -20.09 14.34 -44.78
N ASP A 219 -18.96 13.97 -44.20
CA ASP A 219 -17.98 14.90 -43.72
C ASP A 219 -16.60 14.32 -44.08
N ASP A 220 -15.73 15.20 -44.54
CA ASP A 220 -14.39 14.93 -45.06
C ASP A 220 -13.45 14.61 -43.88
N ASP A 221 -13.76 13.53 -43.14
CA ASP A 221 -12.93 13.04 -42.06
C ASP A 221 -11.61 12.53 -42.66
N ASP A 222 -10.54 13.15 -42.18
CA ASP A 222 -9.21 13.27 -42.76
C ASP A 222 -8.60 11.93 -43.21
N ILE A 223 -8.88 11.54 -44.46
CA ILE A 223 -8.33 10.35 -45.14
C ILE A 223 -6.80 10.34 -45.05
N VAL A 224 -6.16 11.51 -44.99
CA VAL A 224 -4.71 11.64 -44.82
C VAL A 224 -4.28 11.21 -43.42
N PHE A 225 -5.06 11.52 -42.38
CA PHE A 225 -4.80 11.07 -41.01
C PHE A 225 -4.89 9.54 -40.88
N ASP A 226 -5.90 8.92 -41.49
CA ASP A 226 -6.05 7.46 -41.52
C ASP A 226 -4.91 6.78 -42.29
N LEU A 227 -4.52 7.34 -43.44
CA LEU A 227 -3.35 6.86 -44.20
C LEU A 227 -2.03 7.06 -43.41
N LEU A 228 -1.90 8.13 -42.63
CA LEU A 228 -0.73 8.37 -41.77
C LEU A 228 -0.67 7.38 -40.60
N LEU A 229 -1.80 7.03 -39.98
CA LEU A 229 -1.89 5.99 -38.95
C LEU A 229 -1.51 4.62 -39.53
N GLN A 230 -2.05 4.26 -40.70
CA GLN A 230 -1.74 3.02 -41.40
C GLN A 230 -0.26 2.94 -41.82
N ARG A 231 0.31 4.07 -42.26
CA ARG A 231 1.74 4.18 -42.60
C ARG A 231 2.63 4.08 -41.36
N ARG A 232 2.24 4.65 -40.20
CA ARG A 232 2.98 4.49 -38.93
C ARG A 232 2.96 3.05 -38.43
N ALA A 233 1.79 2.39 -38.47
CA ALA A 233 1.67 0.97 -38.14
C ALA A 233 2.56 0.10 -39.03
N SER A 234 2.68 0.46 -40.32
CA SER A 234 3.54 -0.23 -41.30
C SER A 234 5.01 0.19 -41.27
N SER A 235 5.35 1.35 -40.68
CA SER A 235 6.72 1.90 -40.61
C SER A 235 7.38 1.72 -39.24
N SER A 236 6.65 1.17 -38.26
CA SER A 236 7.23 0.64 -37.02
C SER A 236 8.03 -0.62 -37.35
N ASN A 237 9.25 -0.42 -37.83
CA ASN A 237 10.26 -1.45 -38.06
C ASN A 237 10.86 -1.97 -36.74
N THR A 238 10.09 -1.98 -35.66
CA THR A 238 10.44 -2.72 -34.45
C THR A 238 9.51 -3.92 -34.37
N ASN A 239 10.02 -5.11 -34.69
CA ASN A 239 9.37 -6.41 -34.38
C ASN A 239 9.19 -6.66 -32.87
N LYS A 240 9.17 -5.60 -32.04
CA LYS A 240 9.07 -5.66 -30.59
C LYS A 240 7.62 -5.47 -30.21
N SER A 241 7.11 -6.35 -29.35
CA SER A 241 5.78 -6.20 -28.77
C SER A 241 5.67 -4.97 -27.87
N ASP A 242 4.45 -4.50 -27.60
CA ASP A 242 4.17 -3.41 -26.66
C ASP A 242 4.88 -3.61 -25.32
N LEU A 243 4.81 -4.84 -24.80
CA LEU A 243 5.46 -5.23 -23.55
C LEU A 243 6.97 -5.03 -23.62
N GLN A 244 7.63 -5.52 -24.68
CA GLN A 244 9.08 -5.38 -24.82
C GLN A 244 9.48 -3.92 -24.92
N HIS A 245 8.76 -3.12 -25.72
CA HIS A 245 9.04 -1.70 -25.86
C HIS A 245 8.87 -0.97 -24.51
N TYR A 246 7.78 -1.19 -23.78
CA TYR A 246 7.55 -0.61 -22.45
C TYR A 246 8.67 -0.95 -21.47
N LEU A 247 9.12 -2.21 -21.43
CA LEU A 247 10.16 -2.66 -20.50
C LEU A 247 11.54 -2.07 -20.80
N GLU A 248 11.83 -1.77 -22.07
CA GLU A 248 13.09 -1.15 -22.50
C GLU A 248 13.14 0.36 -22.23
N GLN A 249 11.98 1.04 -22.15
CA GLN A 249 11.95 2.45 -21.79
C GLN A 249 12.52 2.68 -20.38
N PRO A 250 13.17 3.82 -20.11
CA PRO A 250 13.58 4.15 -18.75
C PRO A 250 12.37 4.30 -17.82
N VAL A 251 12.61 4.18 -16.51
CA VAL A 251 11.61 4.52 -15.50
C VAL A 251 11.30 6.01 -15.55
N ILE A 252 10.04 6.37 -15.33
CA ILE A 252 9.64 7.78 -15.32
C ILE A 252 9.99 8.43 -13.99
N LYS A 253 10.42 9.69 -14.03
CA LYS A 253 10.53 10.54 -12.85
C LYS A 253 9.24 11.32 -12.71
N VAL A 254 8.65 11.31 -11.53
CA VAL A 254 7.41 12.04 -11.26
C VAL A 254 7.65 12.97 -10.09
N ASP A 255 7.14 14.20 -10.22
CA ASP A 255 7.13 15.17 -9.14
C ASP A 255 6.19 14.71 -8.02
N LYS A 256 6.34 15.30 -6.83
CA LYS A 256 5.51 14.94 -5.68
C LYS A 256 4.08 15.46 -5.81
N GLU A 257 3.89 16.55 -6.55
CA GLU A 257 2.63 17.25 -6.70
C GLU A 257 2.42 17.63 -8.18
N PRO A 258 1.25 17.31 -8.78
CA PRO A 258 0.14 16.55 -8.22
C PRO A 258 0.49 15.05 -8.00
N PRO A 259 -0.28 14.33 -7.16
CA PRO A 259 -0.03 12.90 -6.93
C PRO A 259 -0.17 12.10 -8.22
N PHE A 260 0.82 11.24 -8.49
CA PHE A 260 0.83 10.39 -9.67
C PHE A 260 -0.29 9.35 -9.65
N ASN A 261 -1.14 9.36 -10.69
CA ASN A 261 -2.12 8.32 -10.93
C ASN A 261 -1.65 7.38 -12.06
N VAL A 262 -1.38 6.13 -11.69
CA VAL A 262 -0.89 5.10 -12.62
C VAL A 262 -1.93 4.72 -13.69
N LEU A 263 -3.22 4.73 -13.36
CA LEU A 263 -4.27 4.41 -14.35
C LEU A 263 -4.44 5.54 -15.36
N ASP A 264 -4.38 6.80 -14.91
CA ASP A 264 -4.42 7.95 -15.82
C ASP A 264 -3.21 7.92 -16.75
N TRP A 265 -2.03 7.56 -16.24
CA TRP A 265 -0.84 7.37 -17.08
C TRP A 265 -1.08 6.29 -18.14
N TRP A 266 -1.56 5.10 -17.77
CA TRP A 266 -1.85 4.05 -18.74
C TRP A 266 -2.89 4.47 -19.77
N LYS A 267 -3.92 5.21 -19.35
CA LYS A 267 -4.92 5.79 -20.25
C LYS A 267 -4.29 6.72 -21.30
N THR A 268 -3.34 7.56 -20.91
CA THR A 268 -2.60 8.41 -21.88
C THR A 268 -1.71 7.61 -22.84
N GLN A 269 -1.31 6.39 -22.44
CA GLN A 269 -0.43 5.53 -23.24
C GLN A 269 -1.19 4.51 -24.10
N GLU A 270 -2.52 4.48 -24.08
CA GLU A 270 -3.34 3.55 -24.86
C GLU A 270 -3.02 3.60 -26.36
N GLY A 271 -2.75 4.79 -26.92
CA GLY A 271 -2.38 4.92 -28.33
C GLY A 271 -1.00 4.35 -28.69
N THR A 272 -0.10 4.24 -27.70
CA THR A 272 1.25 3.69 -27.88
C THR A 272 1.31 2.21 -27.54
N TYR A 273 0.55 1.78 -26.52
CA TYR A 273 0.53 0.41 -26.01
C TYR A 273 -0.91 -0.09 -25.81
N PRO A 274 -1.68 -0.30 -26.89
CA PRO A 274 -3.11 -0.62 -26.79
C PRO A 274 -3.36 -1.91 -26.00
N ILE A 275 -2.58 -2.96 -26.26
CA ILE A 275 -2.79 -4.29 -25.65
C ILE A 275 -2.29 -4.26 -24.19
N LEU A 276 -1.11 -3.66 -23.98
CA LEU A 276 -0.50 -3.58 -22.66
C LEU A 276 -1.31 -2.69 -21.70
N SER A 277 -1.89 -1.58 -22.17
CA SER A 277 -2.67 -0.67 -21.33
C SER A 277 -3.93 -1.35 -20.78
N ALA A 278 -4.58 -2.19 -21.59
CA ALA A 278 -5.70 -2.99 -21.13
C ALA A 278 -5.28 -4.05 -20.10
N MET A 279 -4.17 -4.76 -20.34
CA MET A 279 -3.62 -5.70 -19.36
C MET A 279 -3.24 -5.00 -18.05
N ALA A 280 -2.60 -3.83 -18.14
CA ALA A 280 -2.19 -3.05 -16.98
C ALA A 280 -3.40 -2.61 -16.15
N ARG A 281 -4.48 -2.13 -16.78
CA ARG A 281 -5.73 -1.77 -16.09
C ARG A 281 -6.28 -2.94 -15.28
N ASP A 282 -6.35 -4.12 -15.86
CA ASP A 282 -6.92 -5.30 -15.20
C ASP A 282 -6.01 -5.81 -14.06
N LEU A 283 -4.68 -5.74 -14.21
CA LEU A 283 -3.74 -6.05 -13.13
C LEU A 283 -3.80 -5.03 -11.98
N LEU A 284 -3.85 -3.74 -12.31
CA LEU A 284 -3.78 -2.64 -11.35
C LEU A 284 -5.07 -2.46 -10.54
N THR A 285 -6.21 -2.87 -11.10
CA THR A 285 -7.51 -2.78 -10.41
C THR A 285 -7.69 -3.85 -9.31
N SER A 286 -6.82 -4.87 -9.25
CA SER A 286 -6.82 -5.82 -8.14
C SER A 286 -6.47 -5.12 -6.81
N PRO A 287 -7.37 -5.11 -5.81
CA PRO A 287 -7.06 -4.51 -4.52
C PRO A 287 -6.13 -5.41 -3.71
N VAL A 288 -5.18 -4.82 -2.98
CA VAL A 288 -4.28 -5.58 -2.08
C VAL A 288 -5.03 -6.12 -0.85
N SER A 289 -6.04 -5.40 -0.38
CA SER A 289 -6.86 -5.79 0.77
C SER A 289 -8.26 -6.20 0.32
N THR A 290 -8.79 -7.30 0.86
CA THR A 290 -10.05 -7.93 0.40
C THR A 290 -11.29 -7.11 0.68
N VAL A 291 -11.25 -6.17 1.63
CA VAL A 291 -12.21 -5.07 1.83
C VAL A 291 -11.45 -4.06 2.71
N PRO A 292 -11.61 -2.73 2.57
CA PRO A 292 -11.27 -1.83 3.66
C PRO A 292 -12.20 -2.20 4.82
N SER A 293 -11.78 -3.15 5.64
CA SER A 293 -12.60 -3.72 6.71
C SER A 293 -13.07 -2.59 7.61
N GLU A 294 -12.26 -1.57 7.86
CA GLU A 294 -12.67 -0.37 8.57
C GLU A 294 -13.78 0.43 7.88
N SER A 295 -13.80 0.54 6.54
CA SER A 295 -14.89 1.21 5.82
C SER A 295 -16.17 0.38 5.86
N ALA A 296 -16.06 -0.93 5.60
CA ALA A 296 -17.20 -1.84 5.66
C ALA A 296 -17.75 -1.98 7.10
N PHE A 297 -16.89 -2.10 8.11
CA PHE A 297 -17.28 -2.17 9.53
C PHE A 297 -17.74 -0.81 10.09
N SER A 298 -17.17 0.32 9.64
CA SER A 298 -17.65 1.65 10.02
C SER A 298 -18.96 2.03 9.34
N ALA A 299 -19.13 1.63 8.07
CA ALA A 299 -20.40 1.76 7.36
C ALA A 299 -21.45 0.83 7.99
N SER A 300 -21.11 -0.42 8.27
CA SER A 300 -22.03 -1.36 8.91
C SER A 300 -22.34 -0.98 10.35
N ALA A 301 -21.42 -0.38 11.13
CA ALA A 301 -21.75 0.16 12.45
C ALA A 301 -22.77 1.32 12.40
N ARG A 302 -22.86 2.03 11.28
CA ARG A 302 -23.87 3.09 11.03
C ARG A 302 -25.21 2.53 10.53
N VAL A 303 -25.18 1.47 9.72
CA VAL A 303 -26.39 0.79 9.18
C VAL A 303 -26.98 -0.18 10.22
N VAL A 304 -26.14 -1.01 10.83
CA VAL A 304 -26.39 -1.97 11.91
C VAL A 304 -25.86 -1.40 13.22
N SER A 305 -26.61 -0.47 13.82
CA SER A 305 -26.35 0.00 15.18
C SER A 305 -27.08 -0.88 16.22
N LYS A 306 -26.74 -0.77 17.51
CA LYS A 306 -27.46 -1.46 18.61
C LYS A 306 -28.99 -1.23 18.60
N TYR A 307 -29.47 -0.15 17.96
CA TYR A 307 -30.88 0.20 17.85
C TYR A 307 -31.53 -0.22 16.51
N ARG A 308 -30.75 -0.76 15.57
CA ARG A 308 -31.19 -1.20 14.22
C ARG A 308 -30.81 -2.67 13.94
N SER A 309 -30.77 -3.51 14.96
CA SER A 309 -30.41 -4.93 14.85
C SER A 309 -31.50 -5.83 14.26
N SER A 310 -32.64 -5.26 13.86
CA SER A 310 -33.80 -6.00 13.31
C SER A 310 -33.92 -5.89 11.78
N LEU A 311 -32.94 -5.30 11.09
CA LEU A 311 -32.95 -5.23 9.63
C LEU A 311 -32.71 -6.62 9.05
N LEU A 312 -33.49 -6.98 8.02
CA LEU A 312 -33.26 -8.19 7.25
C LEU A 312 -31.95 -8.08 6.45
N PRO A 313 -31.21 -9.19 6.25
CA PRO A 313 -29.97 -9.20 5.48
C PRO A 313 -30.07 -8.52 4.11
N GLU A 314 -31.19 -8.71 3.42
CA GLU A 314 -31.46 -8.15 2.09
C GLU A 314 -31.59 -6.61 2.14
N THR A 315 -32.13 -6.07 3.23
CA THR A 315 -32.22 -4.61 3.44
C THR A 315 -30.86 -4.02 3.76
N ILE A 316 -30.03 -4.73 4.53
CA ILE A 316 -28.66 -4.31 4.84
C ILE A 316 -27.82 -4.26 3.56
N GLU A 317 -27.92 -5.29 2.73
CA GLU A 317 -27.26 -5.36 1.42
C GLU A 317 -27.71 -4.20 0.51
N ALA A 318 -29.01 -3.99 0.33
CA ALA A 318 -29.54 -2.90 -0.47
C ALA A 318 -29.05 -1.51 0.00
N LEU A 319 -29.00 -1.29 1.31
CA LEU A 319 -28.48 -0.04 1.90
C LEU A 319 -26.97 0.13 1.69
N MET A 320 -26.20 -0.96 1.75
CA MET A 320 -24.76 -0.92 1.46
C MET A 320 -24.49 -0.62 -0.01
N CYS A 321 -25.17 -1.31 -0.93
CA CYS A 321 -25.05 -1.08 -2.37
C CYS A 321 -25.48 0.33 -2.77
N LEU A 322 -26.62 0.83 -2.24
CA LEU A 322 -27.10 2.18 -2.54
C LEU A 322 -26.10 3.25 -2.06
N LYS A 323 -25.50 3.04 -0.88
CA LYS A 323 -24.49 3.96 -0.37
C LYS A 323 -23.26 3.98 -1.28
N ASP A 324 -22.74 2.82 -1.66
CA ASP A 324 -21.55 2.73 -2.52
C ASP A 324 -21.81 3.36 -3.89
N TYR A 325 -23.01 3.16 -4.46
CA TYR A 325 -23.42 3.76 -5.74
C TYR A 325 -23.53 5.29 -5.72
N LEU A 326 -23.93 5.87 -4.58
CA LEU A 326 -24.10 7.32 -4.43
C LEU A 326 -22.83 8.06 -3.95
N SER A 327 -21.76 7.32 -3.60
CA SER A 327 -20.50 7.86 -3.03
C SER A 327 -19.51 8.28 -4.11
#